data_AF-A0A7F8RMK2-F1
#
_entry.id   AF-A0A7F8RMK2-F1
#
_cell.length_a   1.000
_cell.length_b   1.000
_cell.length_c   1.000
_cell.angle_alpha   90.00
_cell.angle_beta   90.00
_cell.angle_gamma   90.00
#
_symmetry.space_group_name_H-M   'P 1'
#
loop_
_entity.id
_entity.type
_entity.pdbx_description
1 polymer ?
#
loop_
_entity_poly.entity_id
_entity_poly.type
_entity_poly.pdbx_seq_one_letter_code
_entity_poly.pdbx_strand_id
1 'polypeptide(L)'
;MYQSDSEGWASSKDLRSHLGHLESELLFLSTLTGISVRNYSMKTEDLTNTEKKEKSIMKVLQRHRLSGNCHMITFQLEFQILEIQNKESLSSVITDLNIIMEPTEYSELSEFVSRAEERRDLLMFFRSLHFFVEWCEYRKRTFEHFKEKYPAAVHLPEGAASSCMVVRSACQPGFELVIIWRVQIDEEGRVLPKLDLLPKAPQQALELDRNRVLETAPLSFRALLGALGIEAALESLIKSLCTADYD
;
A
#
# COMPACT_ATOMS: atom_id res chain seq x y z
N MET A 1 23.26 3.08 59.72
CA MET A 1 21.99 2.99 58.97
C MET A 1 22.17 3.76 57.68
N TYR A 2 22.04 3.06 56.55
CA TYR A 2 22.15 3.58 55.19
C TYR A 2 20.92 4.41 54.82
N GLN A 3 21.11 5.53 54.13
CA GLN A 3 20.09 6.19 53.30
C GLN A 3 20.78 6.99 52.20
N SER A 4 20.97 6.35 51.05
CA SER A 4 21.39 6.98 49.79
C SER A 4 20.95 6.06 48.67
N ASP A 5 19.64 6.04 48.36
CA ASP A 5 19.09 5.26 47.22
C ASP A 5 17.72 5.79 46.71
N SER A 6 17.29 7.00 47.10
CA SER A 6 15.93 7.46 46.79
C SER A 6 15.79 8.20 45.45
N GLU A 7 16.83 8.87 44.95
CA GLU A 7 16.71 9.71 43.74
C GLU A 7 16.85 8.93 42.43
N GLY A 8 17.68 7.88 42.39
CA GLY A 8 17.84 7.04 41.20
C GLY A 8 16.60 6.20 40.86
N TRP A 9 15.79 5.84 41.86
CA TRP A 9 14.61 4.99 41.66
C TRP A 9 13.43 5.75 41.03
N ALA A 10 13.28 7.04 41.32
CA ALA A 10 12.24 7.88 40.74
C ALA A 10 12.51 8.16 39.25
N SER A 11 13.78 8.47 38.90
CA SER A 11 14.23 8.65 37.51
C SER A 11 14.08 7.37 36.68
N SER A 12 14.39 6.20 37.25
CA SER A 12 14.24 4.90 36.57
C SER A 12 12.77 4.51 36.34
N LYS A 13 11.88 4.80 37.30
CA LYS A 13 10.43 4.61 37.13
C LYS A 13 9.86 5.49 36.03
N ASP A 14 10.31 6.74 35.96
CA ASP A 14 9.88 7.70 34.95
C ASP A 14 10.31 7.26 33.54
N LEU A 15 11.58 6.83 33.38
CA LEU A 15 12.07 6.26 32.13
C LEU A 15 11.31 5.00 31.68
N ARG A 16 10.97 4.10 32.62
CA ARG A 16 10.19 2.90 32.30
C ARG A 16 8.78 3.22 31.85
N SER A 17 8.16 4.24 32.46
CA SER A 17 6.82 4.70 32.05
C SER A 17 6.84 5.35 30.66
N HIS A 18 7.85 6.18 30.38
CA HIS A 18 8.05 6.78 29.05
C HIS A 18 8.33 5.72 27.98
N LEU A 19 9.15 4.70 28.30
CA LEU A 19 9.41 3.60 27.39
C LEU A 19 8.13 2.81 27.09
N GLY A 20 7.35 2.46 28.11
CA GLY A 20 6.06 1.79 27.91
C GLY A 20 5.05 2.62 27.10
N HIS A 21 5.07 3.94 27.25
CA HIS A 21 4.28 4.86 26.43
C HIS A 21 4.71 4.82 24.96
N LEU A 22 6.02 4.96 24.68
CA LEU A 22 6.57 4.91 23.31
C LEU A 22 6.32 3.56 22.64
N GLU A 23 6.44 2.46 23.37
CA GLU A 23 6.10 1.12 22.87
C GLU A 23 4.62 1.02 22.49
N SER A 24 3.73 1.59 23.31
CA SER A 24 2.29 1.63 23.04
C SER A 24 1.97 2.48 21.80
N GLU A 25 2.62 3.63 21.64
CA GLU A 25 2.47 4.48 20.46
C GLU A 25 2.98 3.79 19.19
N LEU A 26 4.13 3.11 19.24
CA LEU A 26 4.65 2.34 18.12
C LEU A 26 3.72 1.18 17.75
N LEU A 27 3.16 0.49 18.74
CA LEU A 27 2.18 -0.58 18.50
C LEU A 27 0.89 -0.04 17.87
N PHE A 28 0.41 1.11 18.35
CA PHE A 28 -0.75 1.79 17.79
C PHE A 28 -0.50 2.18 16.33
N LEU A 29 0.62 2.84 16.03
CA LEU A 29 1.00 3.20 14.66
C LEU A 29 1.16 1.98 13.75
N SER A 30 1.73 0.90 14.27
CA SER A 30 1.88 -0.35 13.53
C SER A 30 0.54 -1.01 13.24
N THR A 31 -0.42 -0.92 14.15
CA THR A 31 -1.77 -1.44 13.94
C THR A 31 -2.55 -0.57 12.96
N LEU A 32 -2.40 0.75 13.04
CA LEU A 32 -3.09 1.70 12.17
C LEU A 32 -2.59 1.65 10.73
N THR A 33 -1.26 1.59 10.55
CA THR A 33 -0.64 1.68 9.21
C THR A 33 -0.25 0.32 8.64
N GLY A 34 -0.28 -0.73 9.45
CA GLY A 34 0.31 -2.03 9.12
C GLY A 34 1.83 -2.02 9.06
N ILE A 35 2.49 -0.88 9.27
CA ILE A 35 3.95 -0.72 9.17
C ILE A 35 4.60 -1.03 10.52
N SER A 36 5.48 -2.02 10.53
CA SER A 36 6.26 -2.42 11.70
C SER A 36 7.75 -2.26 11.41
N VAL A 37 8.44 -1.50 12.27
CA VAL A 37 9.91 -1.39 12.22
C VAL A 37 10.51 -2.55 12.98
N ARG A 38 11.40 -3.31 12.33
CA ARG A 38 12.11 -4.45 12.93
C ARG A 38 13.52 -4.10 13.37
N ASN A 39 14.23 -3.33 12.56
CA ASN A 39 15.61 -2.95 12.86
C ASN A 39 15.86 -1.51 12.42
N TYR A 40 16.63 -0.79 13.22
CA TYR A 40 17.10 0.55 12.92
C TYR A 40 18.57 0.66 13.34
N SER A 41 19.38 1.22 12.46
CA SER A 41 20.77 1.57 12.77
C SER A 41 21.13 2.90 12.13
N MET A 42 22.02 3.63 12.79
CA MET A 42 22.46 4.95 12.38
C MET A 42 23.98 5.06 12.56
N LYS A 43 24.65 5.69 11.61
CA LYS A 43 26.06 6.07 11.71
C LYS A 43 26.21 7.56 11.39
N THR A 44 27.06 8.24 12.12
CA THR A 44 27.29 9.69 11.97
C THR A 44 28.74 9.94 11.55
N GLU A 45 28.93 10.80 10.55
CA GLU A 45 30.23 11.22 10.02
C GLU A 45 30.30 12.76 10.01
N ASP A 46 31.29 13.32 10.74
CA ASP A 46 31.51 14.77 10.77
C ASP A 46 32.32 15.23 9.54
N LEU A 47 31.73 16.11 8.73
CA LEU A 47 32.33 16.61 7.49
C LEU A 47 33.08 17.94 7.67
N THR A 48 33.16 18.46 8.90
CA THR A 48 33.69 19.81 9.21
C THR A 48 35.19 20.00 9.02
N ASN A 49 35.96 18.93 8.77
CA ASN A 49 37.42 19.02 8.72
C ASN A 49 38.01 19.23 7.31
N THR A 50 37.19 19.31 6.25
CA THR A 50 37.70 19.32 4.86
C THR A 50 37.78 20.72 4.24
N GLU A 51 37.12 21.74 4.79
CA GLU A 51 37.10 23.11 4.23
C GLU A 51 37.69 24.12 5.22
N LYS A 52 39.03 24.21 5.27
CA LYS A 52 39.73 25.33 5.91
C LYS A 52 39.43 26.64 5.17
N LYS A 53 38.28 27.29 5.42
CA LYS A 53 38.13 28.78 5.47
C LYS A 53 36.71 29.35 5.62
N GLU A 54 35.67 28.63 6.03
CA GLU A 54 34.38 29.29 6.31
C GLU A 54 33.90 29.13 7.74
N LYS A 55 33.52 30.27 8.33
CA LYS A 55 33.18 30.47 9.73
C LYS A 55 31.95 29.63 10.11
N SER A 56 32.07 28.83 11.16
CA SER A 56 30.96 28.28 11.97
C SER A 56 29.83 27.54 11.25
N ILE A 57 30.13 26.79 10.18
CA ILE A 57 29.15 25.87 9.57
C ILE A 57 29.54 24.45 9.97
N MET A 58 28.70 23.79 10.76
CA MET A 58 28.84 22.38 11.09
C MET A 58 28.06 21.56 10.06
N LYS A 59 28.72 20.60 9.41
CA LYS A 59 28.11 19.67 8.45
C LYS A 59 28.26 18.25 9.01
N VAL A 60 27.14 17.58 9.22
CA VAL A 60 27.09 16.21 9.75
C VAL A 60 26.34 15.34 8.75
N LEU A 61 26.94 14.24 8.33
CA LEU A 61 26.30 13.25 7.47
C LEU A 61 25.85 12.07 8.33
N GLN A 62 24.55 11.78 8.32
CA GLN A 62 23.97 10.65 9.00
C GLN A 62 23.55 9.60 7.98
N ARG A 63 24.00 8.35 8.16
CA ARG A 63 23.62 7.19 7.37
C ARG A 63 22.67 6.33 8.18
N HIS A 64 21.46 6.15 7.68
CA HIS A 64 20.41 5.39 8.33
C HIS A 64 20.14 4.11 7.55
N ARG A 65 19.88 3.03 8.28
CA ARG A 65 19.33 1.79 7.74
C ARG A 65 18.16 1.36 8.60
N LEU A 66 17.00 1.22 7.97
CA LEU A 66 15.72 0.90 8.59
C LEU A 66 15.14 -0.31 7.87
N SER A 67 14.77 -1.37 8.59
CA SER A 67 14.04 -2.49 8.00
C SER A 67 12.76 -2.78 8.75
N GLY A 68 11.77 -3.26 8.02
CA GLY A 68 10.42 -3.43 8.53
C GLY A 68 9.52 -4.16 7.55
N ASN A 69 8.23 -4.17 7.86
CA ASN A 69 7.22 -4.77 7.01
C ASN A 69 5.95 -3.94 7.03
N CYS A 70 5.25 -3.89 5.90
CA CYS A 70 3.86 -3.47 5.82
C CYS A 70 3.01 -4.72 5.53
N HIS A 71 2.33 -5.23 6.56
CA HIS A 71 1.70 -6.56 6.54
C HIS A 71 2.68 -7.65 6.02
N MET A 72 2.39 -8.28 4.88
CA MET A 72 3.19 -9.35 4.28
C MET A 72 4.37 -8.83 3.44
N ILE A 73 4.46 -7.52 3.19
CA ILE A 73 5.50 -6.92 2.35
C ILE A 73 6.66 -6.46 3.23
N THR A 74 7.84 -7.04 3.05
CA THR A 74 9.05 -6.62 3.75
C THR A 74 9.78 -5.53 2.97
N PHE A 75 10.42 -4.62 3.70
CA PHE A 75 11.22 -3.56 3.11
C PHE A 75 12.47 -3.28 3.95
N GLN A 76 13.48 -2.74 3.29
CA GLN A 76 14.66 -2.15 3.89
C GLN A 76 14.96 -0.82 3.18
N LEU A 77 15.17 0.21 3.98
CA LEU A 77 15.49 1.56 3.55
C LEU A 77 16.92 1.87 3.99
N GLU A 78 17.69 2.41 3.07
CA GLU A 78 19.03 2.95 3.33
C GLU A 78 19.02 4.40 2.85
N PHE A 79 19.21 5.35 3.76
CA PHE A 79 19.11 6.77 3.41
C PHE A 79 20.15 7.61 4.15
N GLN A 80 20.50 8.74 3.54
CA GLN A 80 21.50 9.65 4.06
C GLN A 80 20.86 11.01 4.35
N ILE A 81 21.04 11.52 5.56
CA ILE A 81 20.62 12.86 5.95
C ILE A 81 21.87 13.72 6.11
N LEU A 82 21.94 14.82 5.36
CA LEU A 82 22.93 15.87 5.56
C LEU A 82 22.32 16.97 6.42
N GLU A 83 22.87 17.12 7.63
CA GLU A 83 22.53 18.22 8.53
C GLU A 83 23.56 19.32 8.39
N ILE A 84 23.08 20.53 8.14
CA ILE A 84 23.90 21.74 8.05
C ILE A 84 23.40 22.69 9.13
N GLN A 85 24.28 22.98 10.07
CA GLN A 85 24.01 23.91 11.16
C GLN A 85 24.90 25.14 10.99
N ASN A 86 24.27 26.31 10.92
CA ASN A 86 24.94 27.60 11.05
C ASN A 86 24.48 28.30 12.33
N LYS A 87 24.92 29.55 12.57
CA LYS A 87 24.57 30.28 13.80
C LYS A 87 23.08 30.61 13.95
N GLU A 88 22.30 30.57 12.87
CA GLU A 88 20.93 31.10 12.81
C GLU A 88 19.89 30.05 12.40
N SER A 89 20.31 28.90 11.85
CA SER A 89 19.44 27.90 11.24
C SER A 89 20.06 26.50 11.28
N LEU A 90 19.18 25.51 11.36
CA LEU A 90 19.48 24.10 11.19
C LEU A 90 18.66 23.62 10.00
N SER A 91 19.34 23.08 8.99
CA SER A 91 18.70 22.48 7.82
C SER A 91 19.10 21.03 7.70
N SER A 92 18.13 20.16 7.47
CA SER A 92 18.36 18.73 7.24
C SER A 92 17.74 18.35 5.90
N VAL A 93 18.49 17.62 5.07
CA VAL A 93 18.01 17.17 3.76
C VAL A 93 18.41 15.72 3.52
N ILE A 94 17.52 14.94 2.92
CA ILE A 94 17.85 13.59 2.46
C ILE A 94 18.66 13.71 1.17
N THR A 95 19.90 13.27 1.20
CA THR A 95 20.82 13.36 0.05
C THR A 95 20.80 12.10 -0.82
N ASP A 96 20.38 10.97 -0.24
CA ASP A 96 20.40 9.66 -0.87
C ASP A 96 19.31 8.78 -0.22
N LEU A 97 18.61 8.00 -1.05
CA LEU A 97 17.57 7.07 -0.60
C LEU A 97 17.61 5.84 -1.52
N ASN A 98 17.75 4.67 -0.90
CA ASN A 98 17.71 3.36 -1.53
C ASN A 98 16.68 2.50 -0.79
N ILE A 99 15.85 1.80 -1.54
CA ILE A 99 14.69 1.05 -1.05
C ILE A 99 14.78 -0.36 -1.63
N ILE A 100 14.94 -1.32 -0.74
CA ILE A 100 15.04 -2.74 -1.07
C ILE A 100 13.74 -3.40 -0.60
N MET A 101 13.03 -4.03 -1.51
CA MET A 101 11.81 -4.79 -1.21
C MET A 101 11.97 -6.23 -1.68
N GLU A 102 11.36 -7.16 -0.96
CA GLU A 102 11.27 -8.55 -1.45
C GLU A 102 10.49 -8.59 -2.78
N PRO A 103 10.86 -9.49 -3.71
CA PRO A 103 10.09 -9.68 -4.94
C PRO A 103 8.63 -9.97 -4.60
N THR A 104 7.73 -9.15 -5.13
CA THR A 104 6.29 -9.33 -4.96
C THR A 104 5.65 -9.63 -6.31
N GLU A 105 4.44 -10.18 -6.29
CA GLU A 105 3.60 -10.34 -7.48
C GLU A 105 3.11 -8.99 -8.04
N TYR A 106 3.36 -7.89 -7.32
CA TYR A 106 2.91 -6.55 -7.65
C TYR A 106 3.98 -5.79 -8.45
N SER A 107 3.89 -5.90 -9.77
CA SER A 107 4.76 -5.14 -10.69
C SER A 107 4.70 -3.62 -10.45
N GLU A 108 3.55 -3.12 -9.99
CA GLU A 108 3.26 -1.70 -9.73
C GLU A 108 4.15 -1.11 -8.63
N LEU A 109 4.65 -1.93 -7.70
CA LEU A 109 5.53 -1.46 -6.64
C LEU A 109 6.92 -1.09 -7.18
N SER A 110 7.41 -1.74 -8.24
CA SER A 110 8.75 -1.49 -8.77
C SER A 110 8.91 -0.06 -9.28
N GLU A 111 7.98 0.40 -10.11
CA GLU A 111 7.98 1.75 -10.68
C GLU A 111 7.82 2.82 -9.60
N PHE A 112 6.93 2.56 -8.63
CA PHE A 112 6.71 3.45 -7.49
C PHE A 112 7.97 3.57 -6.61
N VAL A 113 8.66 2.46 -6.34
CA VAL A 113 9.89 2.46 -5.53
C VAL A 113 10.96 3.31 -6.19
N SER A 114 11.21 3.12 -7.48
CA SER A 114 12.19 3.93 -8.22
C SER A 114 11.86 5.42 -8.15
N ARG A 115 10.58 5.80 -8.30
CA ARG A 115 10.17 7.21 -8.15
C ARG A 115 10.40 7.75 -6.74
N ALA A 116 10.11 6.96 -5.70
CA ALA A 116 10.32 7.37 -4.32
C ALA A 116 11.81 7.60 -4.01
N GLU A 117 12.69 6.73 -4.53
CA GLU A 117 14.15 6.87 -4.46
C GLU A 117 14.64 8.15 -5.17
N GLU A 118 14.22 8.36 -6.42
CA GLU A 118 14.59 9.53 -7.23
C GLU A 118 14.19 10.85 -6.56
N ARG A 119 12.99 10.88 -5.96
CA ARG A 119 12.47 12.05 -5.25
C ARG A 119 12.99 12.17 -3.82
N ARG A 120 13.64 11.12 -3.29
CA ARG A 120 14.13 11.02 -1.91
C ARG A 120 13.01 11.24 -0.89
N ASP A 121 11.82 10.78 -1.22
CA ASP A 121 10.60 11.06 -0.47
C ASP A 121 10.18 9.84 0.36
N LEU A 122 10.71 9.77 1.58
CA LEU A 122 10.35 8.73 2.55
C LEU A 122 8.86 8.76 2.92
N LEU A 123 8.24 9.95 2.96
CA LEU A 123 6.84 10.08 3.31
C LEU A 123 5.96 9.48 2.21
N MET A 124 6.26 9.80 0.95
CA MET A 124 5.62 9.19 -0.21
C MET A 124 5.75 7.67 -0.17
N PHE A 125 6.94 7.15 0.17
CA PHE A 125 7.15 5.70 0.27
C PHE A 125 6.18 5.05 1.28
N PHE A 126 6.22 5.48 2.54
CA PHE A 126 5.40 4.87 3.58
C PHE A 126 3.91 5.05 3.35
N ARG A 127 3.49 6.26 2.94
CA ARG A 127 2.08 6.56 2.68
C ARG A 127 1.53 5.69 1.55
N SER A 128 2.25 5.60 0.43
CA SER A 128 1.79 4.84 -0.72
C SER A 128 1.80 3.34 -0.43
N LEU A 129 2.84 2.83 0.24
CA LEU A 129 2.91 1.42 0.61
C LEU A 129 1.75 1.01 1.52
N HIS A 130 1.43 1.83 2.53
CA HIS A 130 0.30 1.61 3.41
C HIS A 130 -1.02 1.48 2.63
N PHE A 131 -1.39 2.50 1.85
CA PHE A 131 -2.65 2.47 1.09
C PHE A 131 -2.67 1.39 0.02
N PHE A 132 -1.53 1.06 -0.59
CA PHE A 132 -1.43 -0.04 -1.55
C PHE A 132 -1.83 -1.36 -0.92
N VAL A 133 -1.25 -1.68 0.24
CA VAL A 133 -1.58 -2.91 0.95
C VAL A 133 -3.02 -2.91 1.44
N GLU A 134 -3.55 -1.78 1.92
CA GLU A 134 -4.96 -1.67 2.29
C GLU A 134 -5.90 -1.97 1.11
N TRP A 135 -5.62 -1.44 -0.08
CA TRP A 135 -6.42 -1.72 -1.27
C TRP A 135 -6.33 -3.18 -1.71
N CYS A 136 -5.15 -3.81 -1.59
CA CYS A 136 -4.98 -5.24 -1.85
C CYS A 136 -5.80 -6.10 -0.88
N GLU A 137 -5.77 -5.78 0.41
CA GLU A 137 -6.58 -6.47 1.43
C GLU A 137 -8.08 -6.24 1.23
N TYR A 138 -8.49 -5.02 0.89
CA TYR A 138 -9.88 -4.71 0.59
C TYR A 138 -10.36 -5.53 -0.62
N ARG A 139 -9.61 -5.54 -1.73
CA ARG A 139 -9.92 -6.37 -2.90
C ARG A 139 -10.09 -7.85 -2.53
N LYS A 140 -9.14 -8.40 -1.77
CA LYS A 140 -9.16 -9.81 -1.34
C LYS A 140 -10.44 -10.11 -0.56
N ARG A 141 -10.78 -9.31 0.45
CA ARG A 141 -12.00 -9.46 1.25
C ARG A 141 -13.26 -9.35 0.41
N THR A 142 -13.30 -8.41 -0.54
CA THR A 142 -14.43 -8.26 -1.46
C THR A 142 -14.60 -9.49 -2.34
N PHE A 143 -13.52 -10.04 -2.88
CA PHE A 143 -13.57 -11.26 -3.70
C PHE A 143 -13.99 -12.50 -2.89
N GLU A 144 -13.46 -12.66 -1.68
CA GLU A 144 -13.89 -13.72 -0.74
C GLU A 144 -15.39 -13.61 -0.44
N HIS A 145 -15.87 -12.40 -0.11
CA HIS A 145 -17.28 -12.14 0.17
C HIS A 145 -18.19 -12.58 -0.98
N PHE A 146 -17.89 -12.16 -2.21
CA PHE A 146 -18.71 -12.54 -3.36
C PHE A 146 -18.59 -14.02 -3.72
N LYS A 147 -17.43 -14.64 -3.47
CA LYS A 147 -17.26 -16.08 -3.64
C LYS A 147 -18.11 -16.88 -2.65
N GLU A 148 -18.17 -16.45 -1.39
CA GLU A 148 -19.02 -17.07 -0.37
C GLU A 148 -20.51 -16.86 -0.63
N LYS A 149 -20.89 -15.66 -1.07
CA LYS A 149 -22.28 -15.29 -1.32
C LYS A 149 -22.85 -15.90 -2.60
N TYR A 150 -22.03 -16.04 -3.65
CA TYR A 150 -22.43 -16.56 -4.96
C TYR A 150 -21.49 -17.68 -5.44
N PRO A 151 -21.40 -18.81 -4.71
CA PRO A 151 -20.36 -19.83 -4.95
C PRO A 151 -20.44 -20.50 -6.31
N ALA A 152 -21.64 -20.58 -6.90
CA ALA A 152 -21.88 -21.17 -8.21
C ALA A 152 -21.56 -20.23 -9.39
N ALA A 153 -21.64 -18.92 -9.18
CA ALA A 153 -21.46 -17.93 -10.24
C ALA A 153 -20.08 -17.26 -10.20
N VAL A 154 -19.54 -17.05 -8.99
CA VAL A 154 -18.26 -16.35 -8.79
C VAL A 154 -17.13 -17.37 -8.73
N HIS A 155 -16.10 -17.13 -9.53
CA HIS A 155 -14.90 -17.94 -9.61
C HIS A 155 -13.65 -17.07 -9.46
N LEU A 156 -12.67 -17.59 -8.71
CA LEU A 156 -11.40 -16.94 -8.42
C LEU A 156 -10.27 -17.83 -8.97
N PRO A 157 -9.95 -17.75 -10.27
CA PRO A 157 -9.06 -18.72 -10.91
C PRO A 157 -7.65 -18.74 -10.32
N GLU A 158 -7.18 -17.57 -9.85
CA GLU A 158 -5.87 -17.36 -9.23
C GLU A 158 -5.98 -17.11 -7.72
N GLY A 159 -7.14 -17.40 -7.13
CA GLY A 159 -7.45 -17.13 -5.72
C GLY A 159 -7.87 -15.68 -5.44
N ALA A 160 -8.30 -15.42 -4.21
CA ALA A 160 -8.85 -14.12 -3.80
C ALA A 160 -7.82 -13.00 -3.74
N ALA A 161 -6.54 -13.33 -3.56
CA ALA A 161 -5.47 -12.35 -3.55
C ALA A 161 -5.13 -11.82 -4.97
N SER A 162 -5.61 -12.47 -6.04
CA SER A 162 -5.37 -12.05 -7.42
C SER A 162 -6.11 -10.75 -7.79
N SER A 163 -5.74 -10.19 -8.94
CA SER A 163 -6.42 -9.07 -9.59
C SER A 163 -7.70 -9.46 -10.34
N CYS A 164 -8.05 -10.75 -10.43
CA CYS A 164 -9.10 -11.24 -11.32
C CYS A 164 -10.22 -11.96 -10.57
N MET A 165 -11.47 -11.56 -10.85
CA MET A 165 -12.68 -12.29 -10.45
C MET A 165 -13.52 -12.56 -11.69
N VAL A 166 -14.02 -13.79 -11.84
CA VAL A 166 -14.84 -14.19 -12.98
C VAL A 166 -16.26 -14.49 -12.51
N VAL A 167 -17.25 -13.89 -13.16
CA VAL A 167 -18.66 -14.16 -12.93
C VAL A 167 -19.22 -14.90 -14.14
N ARG A 168 -19.88 -16.03 -13.89
CA ARG A 168 -20.48 -16.89 -14.91
C ARG A 168 -21.97 -17.06 -14.63
N SER A 169 -22.77 -17.08 -15.69
CA SER A 169 -24.17 -17.47 -15.58
C SER A 169 -24.30 -18.99 -15.62
N ALA A 170 -25.03 -19.57 -14.66
CA ALA A 170 -25.39 -20.99 -14.72
C ALA A 170 -26.37 -21.29 -15.87
N CYS A 171 -27.15 -20.29 -16.30
CA CYS A 171 -28.17 -20.43 -17.33
C CYS A 171 -27.63 -20.27 -18.75
N GLN A 172 -26.48 -19.60 -18.92
CA GLN A 172 -25.89 -19.32 -20.23
C GLN A 172 -24.41 -19.74 -20.27
N PRO A 173 -24.12 -21.02 -20.57
CA PRO A 173 -22.76 -21.52 -20.68
C PRO A 173 -21.96 -20.74 -21.73
N GLY A 174 -20.73 -20.34 -21.36
CA GLY A 174 -19.82 -19.62 -22.25
C GLY A 174 -19.89 -18.09 -22.17
N PHE A 175 -20.87 -17.53 -21.46
CA PHE A 175 -20.85 -16.11 -21.09
C PHE A 175 -20.10 -15.92 -19.77
N GLU A 176 -19.07 -15.07 -19.80
CA GLU A 176 -18.27 -14.73 -18.63
C GLU A 176 -18.09 -13.21 -18.55
N LEU A 177 -18.16 -12.68 -17.34
CA LEU A 177 -17.75 -11.33 -17.03
C LEU A 177 -16.48 -11.40 -16.17
N VAL A 178 -15.37 -10.96 -16.74
CA VAL A 178 -14.08 -10.94 -16.05
C VAL A 178 -13.85 -9.55 -15.48
N ILE A 179 -13.86 -9.43 -14.16
CA ILE A 179 -13.51 -8.22 -13.44
C ILE A 179 -12.00 -8.21 -13.21
N ILE A 180 -11.36 -7.13 -13.65
CA ILE A 180 -9.93 -6.88 -13.45
C ILE A 180 -9.79 -5.72 -12.48
N TRP A 181 -9.28 -5.96 -11.28
CA TRP A 181 -9.06 -4.96 -10.24
C TRP A 181 -7.57 -4.78 -9.97
N ARG A 182 -7.03 -3.66 -10.45
CA ARG A 182 -5.64 -3.25 -10.24
C ARG A 182 -5.56 -2.12 -9.22
N VAL A 183 -4.46 -2.06 -8.48
CA VAL A 183 -4.16 -0.97 -7.56
C VAL A 183 -3.05 -0.14 -8.21
N GLN A 184 -3.35 1.10 -8.57
CA GLN A 184 -2.40 1.98 -9.26
C GLN A 184 -1.83 3.00 -8.28
N ILE A 185 -0.55 3.33 -8.47
CA ILE A 185 0.13 4.40 -7.74
C ILE A 185 0.50 5.48 -8.75
N ASP A 186 -0.06 6.68 -8.58
CA ASP A 186 0.21 7.80 -9.49
C ASP A 186 1.57 8.47 -9.23
N GLU A 187 1.86 9.51 -10.00
CA GLU A 187 3.09 10.28 -9.91
C GLU A 187 3.27 10.99 -8.57
N GLU A 188 2.19 11.29 -7.84
CA GLU A 188 2.25 11.92 -6.53
C GLU A 188 2.22 10.91 -5.38
N GLY A 189 2.28 9.62 -5.69
CA GLY A 189 2.16 8.55 -4.70
C GLY A 189 0.75 8.48 -4.09
N ARG A 190 -0.29 8.85 -4.84
CA ARG A 190 -1.67 8.54 -4.48
C ARG A 190 -2.00 7.16 -5.02
N VAL A 191 -2.68 6.38 -4.18
CA VAL A 191 -3.04 5.00 -4.49
C VAL A 191 -4.52 4.92 -4.79
N LEU A 192 -4.85 4.40 -5.97
CA LEU A 192 -6.22 4.34 -6.46
C LEU A 192 -6.57 2.95 -6.98
N PRO A 193 -7.72 2.39 -6.60
CA PRO A 193 -8.21 1.16 -7.19
C PRO A 193 -8.76 1.47 -8.60
N LYS A 194 -8.37 0.66 -9.57
CA LYS A 194 -8.90 0.71 -10.93
C LYS A 194 -9.51 -0.64 -11.29
N LEU A 195 -10.82 -0.62 -11.45
CA LEU A 195 -11.59 -1.78 -11.89
C LEU A 195 -11.98 -1.60 -13.35
N ASP A 196 -11.84 -2.67 -14.12
CA ASP A 196 -12.36 -2.76 -15.48
C ASP A 196 -13.07 -4.10 -15.69
N LEU A 197 -13.84 -4.18 -16.77
CA LEU A 197 -14.64 -5.34 -17.11
C LEU A 197 -14.24 -5.85 -18.50
N LEU A 198 -14.04 -7.15 -18.60
CA LEU A 198 -13.85 -7.85 -19.86
C LEU A 198 -14.98 -8.87 -20.06
N PRO A 199 -16.01 -8.53 -20.83
CA PRO A 199 -17.05 -9.48 -21.19
C PRO A 199 -16.53 -10.49 -22.22
N LYS A 200 -16.86 -11.76 -22.01
CA LYS A 200 -16.60 -12.87 -22.92
C LYS A 200 -17.92 -13.52 -23.27
N ALA A 201 -18.12 -13.80 -24.55
CA ALA A 201 -19.32 -14.44 -25.06
C ALA A 201 -18.96 -15.45 -26.17
N PRO A 202 -19.79 -16.47 -26.40
CA PRO A 202 -19.65 -17.36 -27.56
C PRO A 202 -19.74 -16.58 -28.87
N GLN A 203 -19.06 -17.05 -29.92
CA GLN A 203 -19.01 -16.37 -31.21
C GLN A 203 -20.40 -16.12 -31.82
N GLN A 204 -21.31 -17.08 -31.65
CA GLN A 204 -22.70 -16.96 -32.13
C GLN A 204 -23.45 -15.80 -31.44
N ALA A 205 -23.15 -15.51 -30.18
CA ALA A 205 -23.75 -14.40 -29.47
C ALA A 205 -23.20 -13.04 -29.91
N LEU A 206 -21.90 -12.99 -30.25
CA LEU A 206 -21.27 -11.79 -30.81
C LEU A 206 -21.90 -11.38 -32.14
N GLU A 207 -22.25 -12.34 -33.00
CA GLU A 207 -22.94 -12.08 -34.27
C GLU A 207 -24.36 -11.51 -34.08
N LEU A 208 -24.99 -11.81 -32.94
CA LEU A 208 -26.33 -11.36 -32.58
C LEU A 208 -26.33 -10.02 -31.84
N ASP A 209 -25.18 -9.54 -31.34
CA ASP A 209 -25.04 -8.28 -30.58
C ASP A 209 -25.06 -7.04 -31.51
N ARG A 210 -26.21 -6.81 -32.15
CA ARG A 210 -26.41 -5.67 -33.08
C ARG A 210 -26.21 -4.32 -32.41
N ASN A 211 -26.43 -4.24 -31.10
CA ASN A 211 -26.34 -3.02 -30.32
C ASN A 211 -24.97 -2.81 -29.66
N ARG A 212 -24.01 -3.73 -29.87
CA ARG A 212 -22.66 -3.66 -29.29
C ARG A 212 -22.69 -3.51 -27.76
N VAL A 213 -23.60 -4.22 -27.11
CA VAL A 213 -23.78 -4.21 -25.66
C VAL A 213 -22.50 -4.72 -24.98
N LEU A 214 -21.87 -5.75 -25.54
CA LEU A 214 -20.64 -6.31 -24.98
C LEU A 214 -19.45 -5.36 -25.13
N GLU A 215 -19.37 -4.63 -26.26
CA GLU A 215 -18.32 -3.61 -26.47
C GLU A 215 -18.46 -2.43 -25.49
N THR A 216 -19.70 -2.05 -25.16
CA THR A 216 -19.98 -0.89 -24.30
C THR A 216 -20.09 -1.23 -22.81
N ALA A 217 -20.21 -2.51 -22.45
CA ALA A 217 -20.30 -2.96 -21.06
C ALA A 217 -19.18 -2.43 -20.13
N PRO A 218 -17.90 -2.34 -20.54
CA PRO A 218 -16.85 -1.78 -19.69
C PRO A 218 -17.08 -0.31 -19.34
N LEU A 219 -17.61 0.49 -20.28
CA LEU A 219 -17.95 1.89 -20.03
C LEU A 219 -19.11 2.01 -19.05
N SER A 220 -20.17 1.22 -19.25
CA SER A 220 -21.32 1.17 -18.34
C SER A 220 -20.92 0.72 -16.94
N PHE A 221 -20.03 -0.26 -16.81
CA PHE A 221 -19.50 -0.71 -15.54
C PHE A 221 -18.72 0.39 -14.82
N ARG A 222 -17.86 1.14 -15.52
CA ARG A 222 -17.16 2.28 -14.94
C ARG A 222 -18.10 3.40 -14.46
N ALA A 223 -19.17 3.66 -15.20
CA ALA A 223 -20.21 4.60 -14.75
C ALA A 223 -20.90 4.10 -13.47
N LEU A 224 -21.20 2.80 -13.40
CA LEU A 224 -21.80 2.16 -12.23
C LEU A 224 -20.89 2.25 -10.99
N LEU A 225 -19.58 2.00 -11.17
CA LEU A 225 -18.59 2.16 -10.10
C LEU A 225 -18.55 3.58 -9.55
N GLY A 226 -18.61 4.60 -10.42
CA GLY A 226 -18.64 5.99 -10.01
C GLY A 226 -19.93 6.39 -9.28
N ALA A 227 -21.07 5.78 -9.62
CA ALA A 227 -22.36 6.09 -9.03
C ALA A 227 -22.63 5.34 -7.71
N LEU A 228 -22.25 4.06 -7.63
CA LEU A 228 -22.63 3.16 -6.53
C LEU A 228 -21.47 2.77 -5.62
N GLY A 229 -20.22 2.98 -6.04
CA GLY A 229 -19.06 2.38 -5.40
C GLY A 229 -18.86 0.91 -5.77
N ILE A 230 -17.76 0.33 -5.27
CA ILE A 230 -17.24 -0.95 -5.76
C ILE A 230 -18.18 -2.12 -5.43
N GLU A 231 -18.52 -2.31 -4.15
CA GLU A 231 -19.32 -3.46 -3.71
C GLU A 231 -20.71 -3.48 -4.37
N ALA A 232 -21.43 -2.35 -4.37
CA ALA A 232 -22.76 -2.28 -4.94
C ALA A 232 -22.76 -2.43 -6.48
N ALA A 233 -21.72 -1.94 -7.16
CA ALA A 233 -21.56 -2.16 -8.59
C ALA A 233 -21.31 -3.64 -8.92
N LEU A 234 -20.44 -4.32 -8.16
CA LEU A 234 -20.17 -5.75 -8.32
C LEU A 234 -21.40 -6.60 -8.01
N GLU A 235 -22.12 -6.31 -6.93
CA GLU A 235 -23.38 -6.96 -6.57
C GLU A 235 -24.41 -6.86 -7.71
N SER A 236 -24.57 -5.65 -8.28
CA SER A 236 -25.50 -5.41 -9.38
C SER A 236 -25.10 -6.19 -10.64
N LEU A 237 -23.80 -6.24 -10.94
CA LEU A 237 -23.27 -6.99 -12.07
C LEU A 237 -23.53 -8.49 -11.90
N ILE A 238 -23.24 -9.05 -10.73
CA ILE A 238 -23.45 -10.46 -10.43
C ILE A 238 -24.94 -10.82 -10.57
N LYS A 239 -25.83 -10.01 -9.96
CA LYS A 239 -27.28 -10.22 -10.07
C LYS A 239 -27.77 -10.20 -11.51
N SER A 240 -27.22 -9.32 -12.36
CA SER A 240 -27.64 -9.23 -13.77
C SER A 240 -27.35 -10.50 -14.58
N LEU A 241 -26.33 -11.27 -14.22
CA LEU A 241 -26.00 -12.56 -14.85
C LEU A 241 -26.68 -13.75 -14.18
N CYS A 242 -26.95 -13.62 -12.88
CA CYS A 242 -27.45 -14.68 -12.02
C CYS A 242 -28.97 -14.68 -11.88
N THR A 243 -29.73 -14.02 -12.75
CA THR A 243 -31.20 -14.09 -12.75
C THR A 243 -31.68 -15.50 -13.09
N ALA A 244 -31.63 -16.38 -12.10
CA ALA A 244 -32.61 -17.41 -11.86
C ALA A 244 -33.33 -16.96 -10.58
N ASP A 245 -34.65 -16.86 -10.66
CA ASP A 245 -35.53 -16.39 -9.60
C ASP A 245 -35.19 -17.07 -8.25
N TYR A 246 -34.86 -16.26 -7.25
CA TYR A 246 -35.05 -16.66 -5.86
C TYR A 246 -36.40 -16.06 -5.44
N ASP A 247 -37.46 -16.80 -5.76
CA ASP A 247 -38.75 -16.71 -5.05
C ASP A 247 -38.58 -17.20 -3.60
#